data_AF-A0A8H8MM26-F1
#
_entry.id   AF-A0A8H8MM26-F1
#
_cell.length_a   1.000
_cell.length_b   1.000
_cell.length_c   1.000
_cell.angle_alpha   90.00
_cell.angle_beta   90.00
_cell.angle_gamma   90.00
#
_symmetry.space_group_name_H-M   'P 1'
#
loop_
_entity.id
_entity.type
_entity.pdbx_description
1 polymer ?
#
loop_
_entity_poly.entity_id
_entity_poly.type
_entity_poly.pdbx_seq_one_letter_code
_entity_poly.pdbx_strand_id
1 'polypeptide(L)'
;MPELPVGCHITLRYVPRVPQELEEAKSQGGMYACARNGPNEVLEVVAREPGLVEYQKWEIPTLSDEGTLIMLVPGEGNAKELDAGELGFSHDENIRPGAPVTLSTGKKYRVEPKHESHGDVVVFIRPLEDMENKDRYVGVSRDNRLEIQEFPPGTSEGLPGWLAHASH
;
A
#
# COMPACT_ATOMS: atom_id res chain seq x y z
N MET A 1 -1.82 -20.46 -1.99
CA MET A 1 -1.83 -19.01 -2.23
C MET A 1 -0.51 -18.66 -2.88
N PRO A 2 -0.45 -17.87 -3.96
CA PRO A 2 0.80 -17.26 -4.36
C PRO A 2 1.21 -16.26 -3.29
N GLU A 3 2.46 -16.32 -2.88
CA GLU A 3 3.06 -15.38 -1.97
C GLU A 3 3.50 -14.15 -2.77
N LEU A 4 3.42 -12.95 -2.18
CA LEU A 4 4.04 -11.78 -2.80
C LEU A 4 5.55 -12.05 -2.94
N PRO A 5 6.17 -11.76 -4.10
CA PRO A 5 7.57 -12.09 -4.31
C PRO A 5 8.47 -11.25 -3.39
N VAL A 6 9.17 -11.93 -2.50
CA VAL A 6 10.16 -11.33 -1.57
C VAL A 6 11.42 -10.92 -2.34
N GLY A 7 11.99 -9.76 -2.00
CA GLY A 7 13.20 -9.25 -2.66
C GLY A 7 12.94 -8.73 -4.09
N CYS A 8 11.71 -8.30 -4.36
CA CYS A 8 11.28 -7.70 -5.63
C CYS A 8 10.73 -6.30 -5.41
N HIS A 9 10.78 -5.47 -6.46
CA HIS A 9 10.07 -4.20 -6.48
C HIS A 9 8.63 -4.42 -6.93
N ILE A 10 7.70 -3.77 -6.24
CA ILE A 10 6.29 -3.79 -6.60
C ILE A 10 5.78 -2.36 -6.85
N THR A 11 4.67 -2.28 -7.59
CA THR A 11 3.85 -1.07 -7.66
C THR A 11 2.47 -1.39 -7.10
N LEU A 12 1.83 -0.39 -6.48
CA LEU A 12 0.53 -0.53 -5.85
C LEU A 12 -0.48 0.39 -6.54
N ARG A 13 -1.34 -0.17 -7.39
CA ARG A 13 -2.43 0.56 -8.05
C ARG A 13 -3.70 0.46 -7.21
N TYR A 14 -4.30 1.60 -6.90
CA TYR A 14 -5.50 1.68 -6.07
C TYR A 14 -6.74 1.12 -6.78
N VAL A 15 -7.53 0.33 -6.05
CA VAL A 15 -8.86 -0.15 -6.44
C VAL A 15 -9.86 0.32 -5.39
N PRO A 16 -10.73 1.31 -5.70
CA PRO A 16 -11.58 1.93 -4.68
C PRO A 16 -12.53 0.96 -3.97
N ARG A 17 -13.14 0.05 -4.74
CA ARG A 17 -14.09 -0.95 -4.21
C ARG A 17 -13.88 -2.30 -4.89
N VAL A 18 -13.40 -3.28 -4.13
CA VAL A 18 -13.24 -4.66 -4.61
C VAL A 18 -14.49 -5.50 -4.30
N PRO A 19 -15.01 -6.29 -5.25
CA PRO A 19 -14.52 -6.52 -6.62
C PRO A 19 -15.08 -5.55 -7.68
N GLN A 20 -15.99 -4.64 -7.32
CA GLN A 20 -16.82 -3.87 -8.24
C GLN A 20 -16.03 -3.04 -9.26
N GLU A 21 -14.91 -2.45 -8.85
CA GLU A 21 -14.10 -1.53 -9.66
C GLU A 21 -12.79 -2.17 -10.15
N LEU A 22 -12.65 -3.50 -10.02
CA LEU A 22 -11.40 -4.18 -10.35
C LEU A 22 -11.04 -4.06 -11.83
N GLU A 23 -12.00 -4.31 -12.72
CA GLU A 23 -11.79 -4.28 -14.17
C GLU A 23 -11.59 -2.84 -14.70
N GLU A 24 -12.22 -1.87 -14.05
CA GLU A 24 -12.00 -0.45 -14.34
C GLU A 24 -10.59 -0.02 -13.93
N ALA A 25 -10.16 -0.37 -12.72
CA ALA A 25 -8.80 -0.12 -12.25
C ALA A 25 -7.73 -0.78 -13.13
N LYS A 26 -8.05 -1.95 -13.73
CA LYS A 26 -7.15 -2.63 -14.69
C LYS A 26 -7.00 -1.90 -16.02
N SER A 27 -8.09 -1.35 -16.55
CA SER A 27 -8.17 -0.83 -17.92
C SER A 27 -7.89 0.67 -18.05
N GLN A 28 -8.13 1.47 -17.02
CA GLN A 28 -7.80 2.89 -17.00
C GLN A 28 -6.42 3.12 -16.38
N GLY A 29 -5.69 4.16 -16.81
CA GLY A 29 -4.40 4.54 -16.26
C GLY A 29 -4.52 4.86 -14.77
N GLY A 30 -4.40 3.83 -13.93
CA GLY A 30 -4.78 3.88 -12.53
C GLY A 30 -3.89 4.79 -11.68
N MET A 31 -4.33 4.99 -10.45
CA MET A 31 -3.63 5.81 -9.46
C MET A 31 -2.73 4.91 -8.60
N TYR A 32 -1.45 5.27 -8.47
CA TYR A 32 -0.43 4.47 -7.80
C TYR A 32 0.01 5.13 -6.50
N ALA A 33 0.17 4.35 -5.43
CA ALA A 33 0.78 4.84 -4.19
C ALA A 33 2.18 5.41 -4.45
N CYS A 34 2.45 6.62 -3.98
CA CYS A 34 3.59 7.42 -4.38
C CYS A 34 4.22 8.17 -3.21
N ALA A 35 5.54 8.05 -3.08
CA ALA A 35 6.38 8.65 -2.05
C ALA A 35 6.98 10.02 -2.43
N ARG A 36 6.46 10.68 -3.48
CA ARG A 36 7.08 11.89 -4.08
C ARG A 36 7.26 13.09 -3.14
N ASN A 37 6.48 13.17 -2.06
CA ASN A 37 6.49 14.31 -1.14
C ASN A 37 7.65 14.25 -0.14
N GLY A 38 8.32 13.09 -0.02
CA GLY A 38 9.47 12.93 0.87
C GLY A 38 9.12 12.47 2.29
N PRO A 39 10.12 12.37 3.18
CA PRO A 39 9.95 11.81 4.52
C PRO A 39 9.02 12.65 5.41
N ASN A 40 8.28 11.96 6.29
CA ASN A 40 7.25 12.46 7.20
C ASN A 40 6.04 13.12 6.53
N GLU A 41 5.96 13.08 5.21
CA GLU A 41 4.81 13.56 4.46
C GLU A 41 3.78 12.45 4.23
N VAL A 42 2.53 12.86 3.97
CA VAL A 42 1.44 11.94 3.65
C VAL A 42 1.68 11.33 2.26
N LEU A 43 1.54 10.01 2.15
CA LEU A 43 1.58 9.31 0.88
C LEU A 43 0.35 9.66 0.05
N GLU A 44 0.54 9.79 -1.26
CA GLU A 44 -0.53 10.10 -2.19
C GLU A 44 -0.70 8.99 -3.22
N VAL A 45 -1.86 8.93 -3.86
CA VAL A 45 -2.00 8.23 -5.12
C VAL A 45 -1.89 9.22 -6.27
N VAL A 46 -1.09 8.86 -7.27
CA VAL A 46 -0.88 9.70 -8.46
C VAL A 46 -0.91 8.84 -9.72
N ALA A 47 -1.33 9.41 -10.84
CA ALA A 47 -1.29 8.72 -12.12
C ALA A 47 0.16 8.35 -12.48
N ARG A 48 0.31 7.34 -13.35
CA ARG A 48 1.63 6.93 -13.81
C ARG A 48 2.20 7.94 -14.80
N GLU A 49 3.28 8.61 -14.40
CA GLU A 49 4.01 9.58 -15.23
C GLU A 49 5.50 9.22 -15.24
N PRO A 50 6.24 9.43 -16.36
CA PRO A 50 7.65 9.05 -16.46
C PRO A 50 8.54 9.57 -15.32
N GLY A 51 8.29 10.79 -14.83
CA GLY A 51 9.06 11.40 -13.73
C GLY A 51 8.68 10.90 -12.33
N LEU A 52 7.59 10.14 -12.20
CA LEU A 52 7.06 9.65 -10.92
C LEU A 52 7.27 8.16 -10.71
N VAL A 53 7.70 7.41 -11.73
CA VAL A 53 7.80 5.94 -11.70
C VAL A 53 8.67 5.45 -10.54
N GLU A 54 9.80 6.09 -10.27
CA GLU A 54 10.69 5.67 -9.17
C GLU A 54 10.06 5.88 -7.79
N TYR A 55 9.23 6.91 -7.61
CA TYR A 55 8.52 7.16 -6.36
C TYR A 55 7.28 6.28 -6.17
N GLN A 56 6.90 5.52 -7.19
CA GLN A 56 5.76 4.58 -7.19
C GLN A 56 6.20 3.13 -6.97
N LYS A 57 7.52 2.88 -6.87
CA LYS A 57 8.09 1.59 -6.55
C LYS A 57 8.20 1.41 -5.05
N TRP A 58 7.93 0.20 -4.60
CA TRP A 58 8.04 -0.22 -3.21
C TRP A 58 8.80 -1.53 -3.14
N GLU A 59 9.67 -1.67 -2.16
CA GLU A 59 10.39 -2.90 -1.87
C GLU A 59 9.65 -3.67 -0.76
N ILE A 60 9.50 -4.98 -0.96
CA ILE A 60 9.06 -5.91 0.08
C ILE A 60 10.27 -6.79 0.45
N PRO A 61 11.05 -6.40 1.48
CA PRO A 61 12.33 -7.04 1.77
C PRO A 61 12.16 -8.46 2.31
N THR A 62 11.11 -8.72 3.10
CA THR A 62 10.75 -10.03 3.63
C THR A 62 9.26 -10.12 3.92
N LEU A 63 8.64 -11.26 3.62
CA LEU A 63 7.38 -11.67 4.24
C LEU A 63 7.73 -12.25 5.60
N SER A 64 7.16 -11.73 6.68
CA SER A 64 7.23 -12.44 7.95
C SER A 64 6.22 -13.58 7.96
N ASP A 65 6.53 -14.59 8.76
CA ASP A 65 5.61 -15.58 9.28
C ASP A 65 4.28 -14.85 9.61
N GLU A 66 3.15 -15.33 9.07
CA GLU A 66 1.79 -14.74 9.23
C GLU A 66 1.30 -13.67 8.22
N GLY A 67 1.91 -13.55 7.03
CA GLY A 67 1.35 -12.69 5.97
C GLY A 67 1.45 -11.19 6.28
N THR A 68 2.47 -10.84 7.06
CA THR A 68 2.80 -9.46 7.39
C THR A 68 4.01 -9.04 6.58
N LEU A 69 3.99 -7.79 6.10
CA LEU A 69 5.08 -7.20 5.33
C LEU A 69 5.32 -5.75 5.72
N ILE A 70 6.52 -5.29 5.37
CA ILE A 70 6.92 -3.89 5.44
C ILE A 70 7.06 -3.43 3.99
N MET A 71 6.44 -2.31 3.64
CA MET A 71 6.58 -1.70 2.31
C MET A 71 7.56 -0.55 2.43
N LEU A 72 8.73 -0.70 1.85
CA LEU A 72 9.82 0.28 1.92
C LEU A 72 9.99 1.00 0.59
N VAL A 73 10.59 2.18 0.63
CA VAL A 73 11.10 2.82 -0.59
C VAL A 73 12.38 2.08 -1.01
N PRO A 74 12.56 1.75 -2.29
CA PRO A 74 13.78 1.10 -2.77
C PRO A 74 15.03 1.93 -2.42
N GLY A 75 16.09 1.26 -1.98
CA GLY A 75 17.31 1.89 -1.46
C GLY A 75 18.17 2.69 -2.47
N GLU A 76 17.73 2.91 -3.71
CA GLU A 76 18.48 3.70 -4.70
C GLU A 76 17.64 4.82 -5.31
N GLY A 77 17.90 6.05 -4.87
CA GLY A 77 17.33 7.29 -5.42
C GLY A 77 16.78 8.24 -4.36
N ASN A 78 17.57 9.25 -3.96
CA ASN A 78 17.19 10.39 -3.12
C ASN A 78 16.91 10.15 -1.61
N ALA A 79 17.54 9.16 -0.98
CA ALA A 79 17.61 9.08 0.49
C ALA A 79 18.99 9.55 0.97
N LYS A 80 19.15 10.86 1.23
CA LYS A 80 20.41 11.41 1.77
C LYS A 80 20.40 11.69 3.28
N GLU A 81 19.31 11.50 4.00
CA GLU A 81 19.26 11.86 5.44
C GLU A 81 18.52 10.87 6.38
N LEU A 82 18.01 9.75 5.87
CA LEU A 82 17.53 8.60 6.65
C LEU A 82 18.01 7.33 5.92
N ASP A 83 18.37 6.27 6.65
CA ASP A 83 18.83 5.02 6.02
C ASP A 83 17.71 4.52 5.09
N ALA A 84 17.95 4.56 3.77
CA ALA A 84 16.91 4.44 2.74
C ALA A 84 16.07 3.17 2.87
N GLY A 85 16.67 2.12 3.45
CA GLY A 85 16.04 0.84 3.76
C GLY A 85 15.16 0.84 5.02
N GLU A 86 14.92 1.98 5.66
CA GLU A 86 13.99 2.11 6.78
C GLU A 86 12.72 2.90 6.42
N LEU A 87 12.74 3.71 5.35
CA LEU A 87 11.59 4.52 4.97
C LEU A 87 10.54 3.70 4.22
N GLY A 88 9.28 3.84 4.60
CA GLY A 88 8.18 3.06 4.05
C GLY A 88 6.81 3.55 4.47
N PHE A 89 5.79 2.72 4.24
CA PHE A 89 4.45 2.97 4.75
C PHE A 89 4.49 3.02 6.27
N SER A 90 3.97 4.08 6.85
CA SER A 90 3.88 4.27 8.29
C SER A 90 2.56 4.91 8.68
N HIS A 91 2.25 4.88 9.98
CA HIS A 91 1.06 5.47 10.56
C HIS A 91 1.34 5.83 12.03
N ASP A 92 0.55 6.76 12.57
CA ASP A 92 0.60 7.11 13.99
C ASP A 92 0.27 5.90 14.89
N GLU A 93 0.76 5.89 16.13
CA GLU A 93 0.43 4.84 17.12
C GLU A 93 -1.08 4.74 17.40
N ASN A 94 -1.77 5.89 17.35
CA ASN A 94 -3.21 5.95 17.53
C ASN A 94 -3.93 5.78 16.19
N ILE A 95 -4.05 4.53 15.74
CA ILE A 95 -4.79 4.20 14.51
C ILE A 95 -6.26 4.58 14.71
N ARG A 96 -6.74 5.51 13.89
CA ARG A 96 -8.14 5.96 13.86
C ARG A 96 -8.62 6.16 12.41
N PRO A 97 -9.93 6.11 12.15
CA PRO A 97 -10.46 6.44 10.83
C PRO A 97 -10.00 7.83 10.36
N GLY A 98 -9.55 7.92 9.11
CA GLY A 98 -8.99 9.13 8.51
C GLY A 98 -7.56 9.47 8.95
N ALA A 99 -6.89 8.61 9.74
CA ALA A 99 -5.48 8.81 10.04
C ALA A 99 -4.65 8.68 8.75
N PRO A 100 -3.71 9.61 8.48
CA PRO A 100 -2.91 9.57 7.27
C PRO A 100 -1.92 8.40 7.30
N VAL A 101 -1.62 7.85 6.13
CA VAL A 101 -0.45 6.99 5.94
C VAL A 101 0.70 7.86 5.44
N THR A 102 1.82 7.85 6.15
CA THR A 102 2.96 8.73 5.90
C THR A 102 4.18 7.94 5.44
N LEU A 103 5.13 8.63 4.80
CA LEU A 103 6.44 8.10 4.50
C LEU A 103 7.37 8.29 5.70
N SER A 104 7.50 7.30 6.57
CA SER A 104 8.42 7.37 7.72
C SER A 104 9.04 6.00 7.96
N THR A 105 9.55 5.73 9.16
CA THR A 105 10.03 4.38 9.50
C THR A 105 8.94 3.34 9.20
N GLY A 106 9.26 2.39 8.33
CA GLY A 106 8.32 1.41 7.80
C GLY A 106 7.71 0.56 8.90
N LYS A 107 6.38 0.64 9.04
CA LYS A 107 5.62 -0.20 9.97
C LYS A 107 5.18 -1.49 9.30
N LYS A 108 4.89 -2.48 10.13
CA LYS A 108 4.37 -3.78 9.68
C LYS A 108 2.88 -3.69 9.38
N TYR A 109 2.49 -4.16 8.20
CA TYR A 109 1.10 -4.31 7.79
C TYR A 109 0.80 -5.77 7.52
N ARG A 110 -0.40 -6.23 7.89
CA ARG A 110 -0.94 -7.49 7.40
C ARG A 110 -1.46 -7.28 5.99
N VAL A 111 -1.06 -8.15 5.07
CA VAL A 111 -1.47 -8.08 3.68
C VAL A 111 -2.20 -9.35 3.31
N GLU A 112 -3.49 -9.20 3.01
CA GLU A 112 -4.40 -10.31 2.72
C GLU A 112 -4.63 -10.40 1.20
N PRO A 113 -4.02 -11.37 0.49
CA PRO A 113 -4.30 -11.58 -0.93
C PRO A 113 -5.69 -12.22 -1.11
N LYS A 114 -6.49 -11.70 -2.04
CA LYS A 114 -7.87 -12.18 -2.24
C LYS A 114 -8.19 -12.65 -3.66
N HIS A 115 -7.51 -12.11 -4.66
CA HIS A 115 -7.83 -12.44 -6.05
C HIS A 115 -6.59 -12.39 -6.94
N GLU A 116 -6.46 -13.36 -7.84
CA GLU A 116 -5.33 -13.52 -8.76
C GLU A 116 -5.85 -13.52 -10.19
N SER A 117 -5.22 -12.74 -11.07
CA SER A 117 -5.47 -12.77 -12.50
C SER A 117 -4.21 -12.33 -13.24
N HIS A 118 -3.64 -13.21 -14.08
CA HIS A 118 -2.56 -12.89 -15.01
C HIS A 118 -1.35 -12.12 -14.42
N GLY A 119 -0.91 -12.48 -13.20
CA GLY A 119 0.28 -11.89 -12.57
C GLY A 119 0.02 -10.66 -11.69
N ASP A 120 -1.19 -10.10 -11.69
CA ASP A 120 -1.62 -9.08 -10.74
C ASP A 120 -2.32 -9.76 -9.54
N VAL A 121 -1.96 -9.34 -8.33
CA VAL A 121 -2.58 -9.82 -7.09
C VAL A 121 -3.32 -8.67 -6.42
N VAL A 122 -4.62 -8.84 -6.17
CA VAL A 122 -5.38 -7.90 -5.33
C VAL A 122 -5.09 -8.19 -3.87
N VAL A 123 -4.61 -7.17 -3.17
CA VAL A 123 -4.26 -7.24 -1.76
C VAL A 123 -5.01 -6.21 -0.93
N PHE A 124 -5.34 -6.59 0.30
CA PHE A 124 -5.86 -5.68 1.33
C PHE A 124 -4.75 -5.41 2.34
N ILE A 125 -4.46 -4.13 2.60
CA ILE A 125 -3.38 -3.72 3.47
C ILE A 125 -3.99 -3.24 4.80
N ARG A 126 -3.65 -3.92 5.90
CA ARG A 126 -4.19 -3.68 7.24
C ARG A 126 -3.07 -3.31 8.21
N PRO A 127 -3.18 -2.23 8.99
CA PRO A 127 -2.21 -1.96 10.05
C PRO A 127 -2.30 -3.04 11.15
N LEU A 128 -1.16 -3.53 11.64
CA LEU A 128 -1.14 -4.60 12.67
C LEU A 128 -1.45 -4.12 14.08
N GLU A 129 -1.17 -2.86 14.41
CA GLU A 129 -1.30 -2.31 15.77
C GLU A 129 -2.77 -2.03 16.17
N ASP A 130 -3.74 -2.48 15.37
CA ASP A 130 -5.16 -2.29 15.64
C ASP A 130 -5.66 -3.25 16.73
N MET A 131 -5.53 -2.81 17.98
CA MET A 131 -5.93 -3.60 19.16
C MET A 131 -7.45 -3.75 19.35
N GLU A 132 -8.28 -3.05 18.56
CA GLU A 132 -9.73 -2.97 18.79
C GLU A 132 -10.56 -4.00 18.01
N ASN A 133 -9.94 -4.98 17.33
CA ASN A 133 -10.62 -5.96 16.48
C ASN A 133 -11.55 -5.30 15.44
N LYS A 134 -11.11 -4.17 14.90
CA LYS A 134 -11.81 -3.42 13.86
C LYS A 134 -11.21 -3.78 12.50
N ASP A 135 -12.06 -3.74 11.48
CA ASP A 135 -11.63 -4.00 10.11
C ASP A 135 -11.18 -2.68 9.49
N ARG A 136 -9.90 -2.37 9.71
CA ARG A 136 -9.23 -1.17 9.18
C ARG A 136 -8.31 -1.51 8.02
N TYR A 137 -8.39 -0.70 6.97
CA TYR A 137 -7.64 -0.89 5.72
C TYR A 137 -7.02 0.42 5.27
N VAL A 138 -5.87 0.32 4.59
CA VAL A 138 -5.28 1.45 3.88
C VAL A 138 -6.11 1.72 2.63
N GLY A 139 -6.79 2.87 2.63
CA GLY A 139 -7.58 3.38 1.51
C GLY A 139 -7.03 4.71 1.01
N VAL A 140 -7.87 5.43 0.27
CA VAL A 140 -7.54 6.74 -0.30
C VAL A 140 -8.67 7.71 -0.04
N SER A 141 -8.32 8.91 0.43
CA SER A 141 -9.25 10.00 0.68
C SER A 141 -9.67 10.70 -0.62
N ARG A 142 -10.64 11.61 -0.52
CA ARG A 142 -11.09 12.41 -1.69
C ARG A 142 -9.99 13.28 -2.30
N ASP A 143 -8.97 13.61 -1.53
CA ASP A 143 -7.86 14.46 -1.95
C ASP A 143 -6.66 13.63 -2.45
N ASN A 144 -6.89 12.36 -2.81
CA ASN A 144 -5.89 11.41 -3.29
C ASN A 144 -4.77 11.11 -2.27
N ARG A 145 -5.06 11.23 -0.97
CA ARG A 145 -4.11 10.91 0.10
C ARG A 145 -4.41 9.55 0.70
N LEU A 146 -3.37 8.77 1.01
CA LEU A 146 -3.56 7.49 1.69
C LEU A 146 -4.00 7.74 3.13
N GLU A 147 -5.00 6.98 3.57
CA GLU A 147 -5.56 7.07 4.91
C GLU A 147 -6.01 5.71 5.42
N ILE A 148 -6.20 5.60 6.73
CA ILE A 148 -6.83 4.44 7.36
C ILE A 148 -8.35 4.60 7.29
N GLN A 149 -9.02 3.65 6.64
CA GLN A 149 -10.47 3.57 6.57
C GLN A 149 -10.98 2.43 7.44
N GLU A 150 -12.09 2.67 8.15
CA GLU A 150 -12.71 1.69 9.06
C GLU A 150 -14.01 1.17 8.47
N PHE A 151 -14.19 -0.14 8.56
CA PHE A 151 -15.37 -0.84 8.09
C PHE A 151 -15.98 -1.67 9.22
N PRO A 152 -17.30 -1.97 9.15
CA PRO A 152 -17.93 -2.92 10.06
C PRO A 152 -17.20 -4.27 10.06
N PRO A 153 -16.99 -4.92 11.21
CA PRO A 153 -16.37 -6.24 11.27
C PRO A 153 -17.07 -7.26 10.37
N GLY A 154 -16.29 -8.04 9.62
CA GLY A 154 -16.78 -9.05 8.69
C GLY A 154 -17.19 -8.50 7.31
N THR A 155 -16.91 -7.24 7.02
CA THR A 155 -17.14 -6.67 5.69
C THR A 155 -16.24 -7.39 4.68
N SER A 156 -16.85 -7.96 3.64
CA SER A 156 -16.13 -8.73 2.62
C SER A 156 -16.25 -8.13 1.22
N GLU A 157 -17.05 -7.09 1.01
CA GLU A 157 -17.23 -6.42 -0.29
C GLU A 157 -17.14 -4.91 -0.13
N GLY A 158 -16.74 -4.22 -1.20
CA GLY A 158 -16.63 -2.76 -1.21
C GLY A 158 -15.45 -2.22 -0.39
N LEU A 159 -14.56 -3.11 0.07
CA LEU A 159 -13.32 -2.74 0.73
C LEU A 159 -12.33 -2.11 -0.27
N PRO A 160 -11.52 -1.13 0.16
CA PRO A 160 -10.43 -0.60 -0.64
C PRO A 160 -9.36 -1.68 -0.81
N GLY A 161 -8.89 -1.87 -2.04
CA GLY A 161 -7.86 -2.84 -2.37
C GLY A 161 -6.73 -2.22 -3.18
N TRP A 162 -5.65 -2.98 -3.32
CA TRP A 162 -4.48 -2.58 -4.09
C TRP A 162 -4.13 -3.71 -5.06
N LEU A 163 -3.98 -3.37 -6.34
CA LEU A 163 -3.40 -4.25 -7.35
C LEU A 163 -1.88 -4.16 -7.20
N ALA A 164 -1.30 -5.17 -6.60
CA ALA A 164 0.15 -5.33 -6.49
C ALA A 164 0.68 -5.97 -7.77
N HIS A 165 1.58 -5.25 -8.44
CA HIS A 165 2.28 -5.73 -9.64
C HIS A 165 3.78 -5.76 -9.37
N ALA A 166 4.39 -6.94 -9.48
CA ALA A 166 5.84 -7.10 -9.35
C ALA A 166 6.55 -6.69 -10.65
N SER A 167 7.56 -5.82 -10.53
CA SER A 167 8.45 -5.46 -11.61
C SER A 167 9.84 -6.03 -11.33
N HIS A 168 10.37 -6.80 -12.29
CA HIS A 168 11.76 -7.26 -12.30
C HIS A 168 12.74 -6.12 -12.63
#